data_AF-L8H8Z2-F1
#
_entry.id   AF-L8H8Z2-F1
#
_cell.length_a   1.000
_cell.length_b   1.000
_cell.length_c   1.000
_cell.angle_alpha   90.00
_cell.angle_beta   90.00
_cell.angle_gamma   90.00
#
_symmetry.space_group_name_H-M   'P 1'
#
loop_
_entity.id
_entity.type
_entity.pdbx_description
1 polymer ?
#
loop_
_entity_poly.entity_id
_entity_poly.type
_entity_poly.pdbx_seq_one_letter_code
_entity_poly.pdbx_strand_id
1 'polypeptide(L)'
;MKPNAECDNKDCVKRQEEYKAKLAAAPKVEQKKQEEPAKPKHETNEWGITVVDDDEEEEVQVPVAKAQEALPDGLVRSFDAAKLDVKAGDIVQTDDALDLDDLAAQLKGLSS
;
A
#
# COMPACT_ATOMS: atom_id res chain seq x y z
N MET A 1 -8.39 7.94 -16.78
CA MET A 1 -9.41 8.97 -17.12
C MET A 1 -9.57 9.04 -18.63
N LYS A 2 -10.80 9.04 -19.15
CA LYS A 2 -11.06 9.18 -20.61
C LYS A 2 -11.11 10.67 -21.01
N PRO A 3 -10.65 11.07 -22.20
CA PRO A 3 -10.75 12.45 -22.66
C PRO A 3 -12.21 12.93 -22.75
N ASN A 4 -12.45 14.21 -22.42
CA ASN A 4 -13.76 14.85 -22.61
C ASN A 4 -13.99 15.16 -24.10
N ALA A 5 -15.16 14.76 -24.62
CA ALA A 5 -15.57 14.98 -26.01
C ALA A 5 -15.73 16.47 -26.36
N GLU A 6 -16.18 17.30 -25.40
CA GLU A 6 -16.39 18.74 -25.57
C GLU A 6 -15.27 19.55 -24.91
N CYS A 7 -14.02 19.10 -25.07
CA CYS A 7 -12.88 19.85 -24.55
C CYS A 7 -12.76 21.21 -25.27
N ASP A 8 -12.64 22.30 -24.50
CA ASP A 8 -12.46 23.66 -25.03
C ASP A 8 -11.21 23.81 -25.91
N ASN A 9 -10.20 22.95 -25.70
CA ASN A 9 -9.00 22.93 -26.52
C ASN A 9 -9.27 22.19 -27.85
N LYS A 10 -9.28 22.94 -28.95
CA LYS A 10 -9.48 22.41 -30.31
C LYS A 10 -8.47 21.34 -30.70
N ASP A 11 -7.23 21.41 -30.22
CA ASP A 11 -6.21 20.41 -30.54
C ASP A 11 -6.35 19.13 -29.71
N CYS A 12 -7.11 19.17 -28.61
CA CYS A 12 -7.52 17.97 -27.89
C CYS A 12 -8.54 17.18 -28.73
N VAL A 13 -9.58 17.84 -29.25
CA VAL A 13 -10.63 17.22 -30.08
C VAL A 13 -10.04 16.57 -31.33
N LYS A 14 -9.16 17.28 -32.06
CA LYS A 14 -8.47 16.72 -33.24
C LYS A 14 -7.70 15.44 -32.92
N ARG A 15 -6.93 15.41 -31.83
CA ARG A 15 -6.19 14.22 -31.41
C ARG A 15 -7.10 13.06 -31.02
N GLN A 16 -8.27 13.34 -30.45
CA GLN A 16 -9.27 12.30 -30.16
C GLN A 16 -9.81 11.68 -31.45
N GLU A 17 -10.08 12.48 -32.48
CA GLU A 17 -10.53 12.00 -33.79
C GLU A 17 -9.45 11.16 -34.49
N GLU A 18 -8.20 11.65 -34.49
CA GLU A 18 -7.06 10.89 -35.01
C GLU A 18 -6.88 9.56 -34.26
N TYR A 19 -7.03 9.56 -32.94
CA TYR A 19 -6.91 8.36 -32.13
C TYR A 19 -8.04 7.36 -32.45
N LYS A 20 -9.28 7.83 -32.62
CA LYS A 20 -10.40 6.98 -33.06
C LYS A 20 -10.14 6.37 -34.44
N ALA A 21 -9.62 7.16 -35.38
CA ALA A 21 -9.25 6.69 -36.71
C ALA A 21 -8.12 5.64 -36.66
N LYS A 22 -7.10 5.88 -35.81
CA LYS A 22 -6.01 4.92 -35.57
C LYS A 22 -6.50 3.61 -34.96
N LEU A 23 -7.44 3.66 -34.02
CA LEU A 23 -8.04 2.45 -33.43
C LEU A 23 -8.91 1.68 -34.44
N ALA A 24 -9.58 2.37 -35.36
CA ALA A 24 -10.38 1.74 -36.41
C ALA A 24 -9.51 1.12 -37.52
N ALA A 25 -8.36 1.73 -37.82
CA ALA A 25 -7.39 1.22 -38.80
C ALA A 25 -6.44 0.17 -38.22
N ALA A 26 -6.24 0.16 -36.91
CA ALA A 26 -5.49 -0.90 -36.24
C ALA A 26 -6.26 -2.23 -36.39
N PRO A 27 -5.60 -3.34 -36.75
CA PRO A 27 -6.24 -4.64 -36.72
C PRO A 27 -6.80 -4.85 -35.32
N LYS A 28 -8.08 -5.25 -35.24
CA LYS A 28 -8.74 -5.58 -33.97
C LYS A 28 -7.92 -6.70 -33.33
N VAL A 29 -7.03 -6.33 -32.43
CA VAL A 29 -6.43 -7.27 -31.49
C VAL A 29 -7.63 -7.71 -30.67
N GLU A 30 -8.22 -8.85 -31.03
CA GLU A 30 -9.00 -9.60 -30.07
C GLU A 30 -8.10 -9.68 -28.85
N GLN A 31 -8.49 -8.95 -27.80
CA GLN A 31 -8.00 -9.22 -26.47
C GLN A 31 -8.45 -10.64 -26.21
N LYS A 32 -7.64 -11.60 -26.69
CA LYS A 32 -7.69 -12.99 -26.30
C LYS A 32 -7.76 -12.89 -24.80
N LYS A 33 -8.92 -13.23 -24.22
CA LYS A 33 -9.15 -13.27 -22.78
C LYS A 33 -7.83 -13.75 -22.21
N GLN A 34 -7.10 -12.88 -21.52
CA GLN A 34 -5.82 -13.25 -20.94
C GLN A 34 -6.16 -14.47 -20.11
N GLU A 35 -5.76 -15.64 -20.60
CA GLU A 35 -5.83 -16.85 -19.82
C GLU A 35 -5.02 -16.47 -18.59
N GLU A 36 -5.70 -16.42 -17.44
CA GLU A 36 -5.09 -16.01 -16.18
C GLU A 36 -3.77 -16.78 -16.09
N PRO A 37 -2.61 -16.10 -16.13
CA PRO A 37 -1.34 -16.79 -16.21
C PRO A 37 -1.32 -17.76 -15.05
N ALA A 38 -1.12 -19.06 -15.35
CA ALA A 38 -1.16 -20.10 -14.33
C ALA A 38 -0.36 -19.62 -13.12
N LYS A 39 -1.06 -19.46 -11.98
CA LYS A 39 -0.46 -18.93 -10.74
C LYS A 39 0.86 -19.66 -10.49
N PRO A 40 1.93 -18.96 -10.06
CA PRO A 40 3.23 -19.59 -9.84
C PRO A 40 3.04 -20.77 -8.87
N LYS A 41 3.20 -21.99 -9.39
CA LYS A 41 3.10 -23.21 -8.60
C LYS A 41 4.46 -23.45 -7.95
N HIS A 42 4.55 -23.24 -6.65
CA HIS A 42 5.73 -23.65 -5.88
C HIS A 42 5.71 -25.18 -5.72
N GLU A 43 6.80 -25.86 -6.10
CA GLU A 43 6.92 -27.33 -5.94
C GLU A 43 6.90 -27.76 -4.48
N THR A 44 7.35 -26.89 -3.57
CA THR A 44 7.25 -27.05 -2.12
C THR A 44 6.93 -25.71 -1.46
N ASN A 45 6.12 -25.73 -0.40
CA ASN A 45 5.81 -24.57 0.45
C ASN A 45 6.13 -24.91 1.91
N GLU A 46 7.41 -25.10 2.19
CA GLU A 46 7.91 -25.53 3.50
C GLU A 46 7.68 -24.49 4.60
N TRP A 47 7.54 -23.22 4.20
CA TRP A 47 7.42 -22.07 5.10
C TRP A 47 5.98 -21.56 5.25
N GLY A 48 5.00 -22.19 4.59
CA GLY A 48 3.59 -21.82 4.70
C GLY A 48 3.26 -20.43 4.15
N ILE A 49 4.02 -19.94 3.17
CA ILE A 49 3.81 -18.61 2.57
C ILE A 49 2.50 -18.63 1.79
N THR A 50 1.64 -17.65 2.02
CA THR A 50 0.34 -17.48 1.36
C THR A 50 0.33 -16.17 0.57
N VAL A 51 -0.35 -16.17 -0.58
CA VAL A 51 -0.59 -14.95 -1.36
C VAL A 51 -1.84 -14.32 -0.79
N VAL A 52 -1.70 -13.15 -0.17
CA VAL A 52 -2.79 -12.28 0.26
C VAL A 52 -2.88 -11.17 -0.78
N ASP A 53 -4.07 -10.94 -1.32
CA ASP A 53 -4.31 -9.80 -2.22
C ASP A 53 -4.38 -8.52 -1.36
N ASP A 54 -3.86 -7.39 -1.86
CA ASP A 54 -3.82 -6.11 -1.12
C ASP A 54 -5.22 -5.61 -0.69
N ASP A 55 -6.31 -6.14 -1.27
CA ASP A 55 -7.69 -5.86 -0.88
C ASP A 55 -8.18 -6.70 0.33
N GLU A 56 -7.45 -7.74 0.73
CA GLU A 56 -7.80 -8.70 1.78
C GLU A 56 -6.91 -8.59 3.04
N GLU A 57 -6.25 -7.45 3.25
CA GLU A 57 -5.44 -7.19 4.43
C GLU A 57 -6.28 -7.26 5.73
N GLU A 58 -6.41 -8.45 6.33
CA GLU A 58 -6.66 -8.56 7.77
C GLU A 58 -5.34 -8.21 8.49
N GLU A 59 -5.32 -7.02 9.11
CA GLU A 59 -4.22 -6.61 9.99
C GLU A 59 -4.04 -7.62 11.13
N VAL A 60 -3.13 -8.57 10.95
CA VAL A 60 -2.65 -9.37 12.07
C VAL A 60 -1.78 -8.46 12.93
N GLN A 61 -2.41 -7.74 13.86
CA GLN A 61 -1.75 -6.99 14.90
C GLN A 61 -1.05 -7.98 15.84
N VAL A 62 0.15 -8.42 15.46
CA VAL A 62 1.04 -9.09 16.41
C VAL A 62 1.49 -8.01 17.38
N PRO A 63 1.13 -8.07 18.68
CA PRO A 63 1.55 -7.05 19.62
C PRO A 63 3.08 -7.10 19.70
N VAL A 64 3.72 -6.05 19.18
CA VAL A 64 5.18 -5.86 19.09
C VAL A 64 5.87 -6.11 20.44
N ALA A 65 5.14 -5.93 21.56
CA ALA A 65 5.62 -6.19 22.91
C ALA A 65 6.01 -7.67 23.17
N LYS A 66 5.32 -8.66 22.59
CA LYS A 66 5.63 -10.09 22.85
C LYS A 66 6.79 -10.64 22.02
N ALA A 67 7.12 -10.00 20.90
CA ALA A 67 8.20 -10.44 20.01
C ALA A 67 9.61 -10.09 20.53
N GLN A 68 9.70 -9.18 21.51
CA GLN A 68 10.98 -8.65 21.99
C GLN A 68 11.61 -9.48 23.13
N GLU A 69 10.83 -10.31 23.82
CA GLU A 69 11.24 -10.96 25.07
C GLU A 69 11.64 -12.43 24.92
N ALA A 70 11.16 -13.15 23.90
CA ALA A 70 11.42 -14.58 23.74
C ALA A 70 12.12 -14.88 22.40
N LEU A 71 13.45 -14.97 22.43
CA LEU A 71 14.22 -15.52 21.31
C LEU A 71 14.12 -17.06 21.33
N PRO A 72 13.97 -17.72 20.18
CA PRO A 72 13.96 -19.18 20.11
C PRO A 72 15.32 -19.77 20.49
N ASP A 73 15.33 -21.03 20.93
CA ASP A 73 16.55 -21.78 21.25
C ASP A 73 17.53 -21.75 20.07
N GLY A 74 18.77 -21.34 20.36
CA GLY A 74 19.84 -21.23 19.36
C GLY A 74 20.08 -19.83 18.79
N LEU A 75 19.30 -18.81 19.19
CA LEU A 75 19.52 -17.42 18.76
C LEU A 75 19.98 -16.53 19.93
N VAL A 76 21.10 -15.82 19.74
CA VAL A 76 21.69 -14.94 20.76
C VAL A 76 21.80 -13.51 20.20
N ARG A 77 21.48 -12.50 21.02
CA ARG A 77 21.64 -11.09 20.64
C ARG A 77 23.12 -10.72 20.71
N SER A 78 23.64 -10.09 19.66
CA SER A 78 25.01 -9.54 19.64
C SER A 78 25.14 -8.20 20.36
N PHE A 79 24.02 -7.51 20.58
CA PHE A 79 23.96 -6.22 21.25
C PHE A 79 22.74 -6.14 22.18
N ASP A 80 22.90 -5.47 23.31
CA ASP A 80 21.81 -5.18 24.23
C ASP A 80 20.81 -4.21 23.57
N ALA A 81 19.53 -4.42 23.82
CA ALA A 81 18.52 -3.45 23.44
C ALA A 81 18.80 -2.14 24.20
N ALA A 82 18.92 -1.02 23.48
CA ALA A 82 19.03 0.28 24.10
C ALA A 82 17.81 0.47 25.01
N LYS A 83 18.04 0.74 26.30
CA LYS A 83 16.99 1.21 27.20
C LYS A 83 16.62 2.60 26.73
N LEU A 84 15.57 2.69 25.93
CA LEU A 84 14.93 3.97 25.65
C LEU A 84 14.17 4.33 26.93
N ASP A 85 14.69 5.30 27.68
CA ASP A 85 13.95 5.96 28.75
C ASP A 85 12.86 6.84 28.12
N VAL A 86 11.85 6.19 27.51
CA VAL A 86 10.68 6.90 26.98
C VAL A 86 9.89 7.37 28.19
N LYS A 87 10.01 8.66 28.53
CA LYS A 87 9.13 9.25 29.53
C LYS A 87 7.72 9.23 28.96
N ALA A 88 6.71 9.04 29.82
CA ALA A 88 5.30 9.02 29.40
C ALA A 88 4.82 10.30 28.66
N GLY A 89 5.64 11.36 28.60
CA GLY A 89 5.39 12.56 27.80
C GLY A 89 5.96 12.55 26.38
N ASP A 90 6.77 11.56 25.99
CA ASP A 90 7.33 11.44 24.63
C ASP A 90 6.41 10.69 23.66
N ILE A 91 5.38 10.00 24.17
CA ILE A 91 4.40 9.27 23.36
C ILE A 91 3.12 10.09 23.32
N VAL A 92 2.80 10.66 22.15
CA VAL A 92 1.51 11.29 21.91
C VAL A 92 0.52 10.18 21.57
N GLN A 93 -0.39 9.87 22.48
CA GLN A 93 -1.55 9.02 22.17
C GLN A 93 -2.57 9.85 21.40
N THR A 94 -2.91 9.41 20.20
CA THR A 94 -3.94 10.02 19.34
C THR A 94 -5.09 9.04 19.19
N ASP A 95 -6.33 9.52 19.32
CA ASP A 95 -7.51 8.73 18.99
C ASP A 95 -7.69 8.66 17.47
N ASP A 96 -8.01 7.48 16.94
CA ASP A 96 -8.23 7.25 15.50
C ASP A 96 -9.47 7.99 14.94
N ALA A 97 -10.26 8.62 15.81
CA ALA A 97 -11.46 9.38 15.45
C ALA A 97 -11.20 10.87 15.18
N LEU A 98 -9.96 11.35 15.34
CA LEU A 98 -9.60 12.76 15.13
C LEU A 98 -9.36 13.07 13.65
N ASP A 99 -9.76 14.27 13.22
CA ASP A 99 -9.49 14.75 11.87
C ASP A 99 -8.09 15.40 11.76
N LEU A 100 -7.65 15.65 10.53
CA LEU A 100 -6.31 16.18 10.26
C LEU A 100 -6.07 17.57 10.85
N ASP A 101 -7.13 18.38 10.95
CA ASP A 101 -7.05 19.73 11.52
C ASP A 101 -6.89 19.67 13.04
N ASP A 102 -7.60 18.77 13.73
CA ASP A 102 -7.44 18.54 15.17
C ASP A 102 -6.05 18.01 15.52
N LEU A 103 -5.52 17.08 14.71
CA LEU A 103 -4.17 16.53 14.88
C LEU A 103 -3.09 17.63 14.70
N ALA A 104 -3.26 18.49 13.69
CA ALA A 104 -2.36 19.61 13.45
C ALA A 104 -2.39 20.63 14.60
N ALA A 105 -3.56 20.86 15.21
CA ALA A 105 -3.70 21.72 16.38
C ALA A 105 -2.99 21.15 17.61
N GLN A 106 -3.13 19.84 17.87
CA GLN A 106 -2.43 19.16 18.98
C GLN A 106 -0.90 19.28 18.85
N LEU A 107 -0.34 19.01 17.67
CA LEU A 107 1.10 19.11 17.42
C LEU A 107 1.62 20.54 17.62
N LYS A 108 0.84 21.54 17.21
CA LYS A 108 1.21 22.95 17.37
C LYS A 108 1.26 23.38 18.84
N GLY A 109 0.35 22.85 19.67
CA GLY A 109 0.33 23.09 21.12
C GLY A 109 1.51 22.46 21.88
N LEU A 110 2.07 21.36 21.37
CA LEU A 110 3.25 20.68 21.94
C LEU A 110 4.57 21.35 21.53
N SER A 111 4.60 22.07 20.40
CA SER A 111 5.81 22.73 19.87
C SER A 111 6.09 24.13 20.42
N SER A 112 5.31 24.61 21.40
CA SER A 112 5.40 25.98 21.94
C SER A 112 5.95 26.03 23.37
#